data_AF-A0A1B8FDE3-F1
#
_entry.id   AF-A0A1B8FDE3-F1
#
_cell.length_a   1.000
_cell.length_b   1.000
_cell.length_c   1.000
_cell.angle_alpha   90.00
_cell.angle_beta   90.00
_cell.angle_gamma   90.00
#
_symmetry.space_group_name_H-M   'P 1'
#
loop_
_entity.id
_entity.type
_entity.pdbx_description
1 polymer ?
#
loop_
_entity_poly.entity_id
_entity_poly.type
_entity_poly.pdbx_seq_one_letter_code
_entity_poly.pdbx_strand_id
1 'polypeptide(L)'
;MGNQERDLLHKACEDDDTMLLDKAISMTAAGDLESFYNIARYSAIRNNAMAILNDLIERGVRVTPRWPSDAKGASKETLEFLLAQGWDINAQGDSGNHKQPFMWLVATDYNLVKWCLEHGASARCQQILEIVAARGSIATFDLLRSKGAPLGWRPLHVAVETATFFPPGDKYNDVKHAERMAMVHYLLDVVGLDVNAPDQPVGTKLLPMHSGTPICYISDAMDGRDHRGLTWLLLDRGADPTDALRFAKPDYSNFAEDVKAWKAWKEKQAGDGWEAKQGGDRREAKEVGDRRKAKQSGDKSFTW
;
A
#
# COMPACT_ATOMS: atom_id res chain seq x y z
N MET A 1 26.69 -26.32 -16.84
CA MET A 1 26.00 -25.66 -17.98
C MET A 1 26.85 -24.51 -18.52
N GLY A 2 27.27 -24.62 -19.78
CA GLY A 2 28.01 -23.61 -20.53
C GLY A 2 27.12 -22.46 -21.04
N ASN A 3 27.75 -21.35 -21.45
CA ASN A 3 27.04 -20.14 -21.88
C ASN A 3 26.16 -20.38 -23.13
N GLN A 4 26.66 -21.15 -24.10
CA GLN A 4 25.95 -21.41 -25.35
C GLN A 4 24.67 -22.25 -25.16
N GLU A 5 24.69 -23.23 -24.23
CA GLU A 5 23.50 -24.00 -23.85
C GLU A 5 22.43 -23.08 -23.26
N ARG A 6 22.85 -22.13 -22.42
CA ARG A 6 21.96 -21.18 -21.76
C ARG A 6 21.31 -20.21 -22.73
N ASP A 7 22.08 -19.70 -23.68
CA ASP A 7 21.57 -18.78 -24.70
C ASP A 7 20.55 -19.47 -25.61
N LEU A 8 20.80 -20.72 -25.99
CA LEU A 8 19.84 -21.53 -26.76
C LEU A 8 18.57 -21.81 -25.96
N LEU A 9 18.69 -22.14 -24.67
CA LEU A 9 17.53 -22.37 -23.81
C LEU A 9 16.67 -21.11 -23.66
N HIS A 10 17.29 -19.96 -23.40
CA HIS A 10 16.55 -18.70 -23.28
C HIS A 10 15.81 -18.38 -24.56
N LYS A 11 16.47 -18.52 -25.71
CA LYS A 11 15.84 -18.32 -27.01
C LYS A 11 14.71 -19.31 -27.26
N ALA A 12 14.88 -20.59 -26.91
CA ALA A 12 13.83 -21.60 -27.01
C ALA A 12 12.58 -21.20 -26.21
N CYS A 13 12.75 -20.66 -25.00
CA CYS A 13 11.64 -20.17 -24.19
C CYS A 13 11.05 -18.85 -24.70
N GLU A 14 11.85 -17.95 -25.27
CA GLU A 14 11.36 -16.70 -25.87
C GLU A 14 10.52 -16.95 -27.12
N ASP A 15 10.98 -17.88 -27.98
CA ASP A 15 10.34 -18.21 -29.26
C ASP A 15 9.30 -19.35 -29.15
N ASP A 16 9.14 -19.95 -27.96
CA ASP A 16 8.34 -21.18 -27.69
C ASP A 16 8.69 -22.36 -28.64
N ASP A 17 9.98 -22.54 -28.90
CA ASP A 17 10.53 -23.47 -29.91
C ASP A 17 11.15 -24.73 -29.27
N THR A 18 10.43 -25.86 -29.38
CA THR A 18 10.86 -27.16 -28.87
C THR A 18 12.08 -27.75 -29.59
N MET A 19 12.35 -27.37 -30.84
CA MET A 19 13.55 -27.81 -31.56
C MET A 19 14.82 -27.14 -31.01
N LEU A 20 14.73 -25.86 -30.63
CA LEU A 20 15.84 -25.18 -29.95
C LEU A 20 16.07 -25.74 -28.55
N LEU A 21 15.00 -26.12 -27.86
CA LEU A 21 15.10 -26.82 -26.57
C LEU A 21 15.83 -28.16 -26.72
N ASP A 22 15.45 -28.99 -27.69
CA ASP A 22 16.13 -30.27 -27.97
C ASP A 22 17.61 -30.08 -28.25
N LYS A 23 17.95 -29.06 -29.04
CA LYS A 23 19.35 -28.71 -29.30
C LYS A 23 20.09 -28.33 -28.02
N ALA A 24 19.50 -27.49 -27.16
CA ALA A 24 20.09 -27.11 -25.89
C ALA A 24 20.26 -28.31 -24.93
N ILE A 25 19.28 -29.23 -24.90
CA ILE A 25 19.36 -30.48 -24.13
C ILE A 25 20.51 -31.37 -24.64
N SER A 26 20.67 -31.53 -25.96
CA SER A 26 21.73 -32.36 -26.54
C SER A 26 23.15 -31.88 -26.20
N MET A 27 23.29 -30.60 -25.88
CA MET A 27 24.56 -29.99 -25.47
C MET A 27 24.79 -30.08 -23.95
N THR A 28 23.76 -30.40 -23.18
CA THR A 28 23.81 -30.46 -21.73
C THR A 28 24.33 -31.83 -21.27
N ALA A 29 25.36 -31.84 -20.42
CA ALA A 29 25.86 -33.07 -19.83
C ALA A 29 24.78 -33.76 -18.98
N ALA A 30 24.74 -35.09 -18.96
CA ALA A 30 23.69 -35.85 -18.24
C ALA A 30 23.59 -35.49 -16.75
N GLY A 31 24.72 -35.19 -16.09
CA GLY A 31 24.76 -34.76 -14.68
C GLY A 31 24.19 -33.37 -14.42
N ASP A 32 24.02 -32.54 -15.47
CA ASP A 32 23.53 -31.16 -15.39
C ASP A 32 22.04 -31.03 -15.78
N LEU A 33 21.41 -32.10 -16.27
CA LEU A 33 20.04 -32.06 -16.82
C LEU A 33 18.99 -31.59 -15.80
N GLU A 34 19.11 -31.97 -14.53
CA GLU A 34 18.18 -31.51 -13.50
C GLU A 34 18.25 -29.98 -13.32
N SER A 35 19.47 -29.42 -13.29
CA SER A 35 19.66 -27.97 -13.22
C SER A 35 19.15 -27.29 -14.49
N PHE A 36 19.39 -27.89 -15.65
CA PHE A 36 18.89 -27.40 -16.94
C PHE A 36 17.36 -27.32 -16.94
N TYR A 37 16.66 -28.39 -16.56
CA TYR A 37 15.20 -28.40 -16.52
C TYR A 37 14.62 -27.42 -15.50
N ASN A 38 15.30 -27.18 -14.37
CA ASN A 38 14.88 -26.14 -13.42
C ASN A 38 14.93 -24.74 -14.04
N ILE A 39 15.96 -24.44 -14.83
CA ILE A 39 16.08 -23.16 -15.56
C ILE A 39 15.05 -23.10 -16.68
N ALA A 40 14.89 -24.19 -17.45
CA ALA A 40 13.94 -24.26 -18.56
C ALA A 40 12.51 -24.03 -18.10
N ARG A 41 12.07 -24.69 -17.02
CA ARG A 41 10.77 -24.46 -16.40
C ARG A 41 10.57 -22.99 -16.04
N TYR A 42 11.53 -22.39 -15.32
CA TYR A 42 11.43 -20.99 -14.89
C TYR A 42 11.33 -20.04 -16.09
N SER A 43 12.20 -20.20 -17.09
CA SER A 43 12.20 -19.38 -18.30
C SER A 43 10.91 -19.57 -19.12
N ALA A 44 10.41 -20.79 -19.23
CA ALA A 44 9.19 -21.09 -19.97
C ALA A 44 7.95 -20.47 -19.32
N ILE A 45 7.81 -20.55 -17.99
CA ILE A 45 6.72 -19.90 -17.24
C ILE A 45 6.74 -18.39 -17.47
N ARG A 46 7.91 -17.76 -17.36
CA ARG A 46 8.03 -16.29 -17.49
C ARG A 46 7.77 -15.79 -18.91
N ASN A 47 8.07 -16.60 -19.92
CA ASN A 47 7.84 -16.26 -21.32
C ASN A 47 6.48 -16.76 -21.85
N ASN A 48 5.68 -17.46 -21.03
CA ASN A 48 4.42 -18.07 -21.45
C ASN A 48 4.60 -19.09 -22.59
N ALA A 49 5.72 -19.81 -22.56
CA ALA A 49 6.14 -20.76 -23.59
C ALA A 49 5.40 -22.09 -23.39
N MET A 50 4.16 -22.17 -23.86
CA MET A 50 3.26 -23.31 -23.62
C MET A 50 3.72 -24.58 -24.34
N ALA A 51 4.30 -24.48 -25.53
CA ALA A 51 4.85 -25.65 -26.22
C ALA A 51 6.02 -26.23 -25.42
N ILE A 52 6.90 -25.38 -24.91
CA ILE A 52 8.01 -25.78 -24.03
C ILE A 52 7.48 -26.41 -22.74
N LEU A 53 6.48 -25.82 -22.09
CA LEU A 53 5.92 -26.37 -20.85
C LEU A 53 5.30 -27.76 -21.06
N ASN A 54 4.60 -27.99 -22.17
CA ASN A 54 4.06 -29.30 -22.50
C ASN A 54 5.16 -30.33 -22.80
N ASP A 55 6.18 -29.95 -23.57
CA ASP A 55 7.33 -30.83 -23.87
C ASP A 55 8.07 -31.25 -22.58
N LEU A 56 8.24 -30.33 -21.62
CA LEU A 56 8.80 -30.65 -20.31
C LEU A 56 7.97 -31.70 -19.56
N ILE A 57 6.63 -31.61 -19.59
CA ILE A 57 5.74 -32.61 -18.98
C ILE A 57 5.91 -33.97 -19.67
N GLU A 58 5.95 -34.00 -21.00
CA GLU A 58 6.14 -35.23 -21.78
C GLU A 58 7.45 -35.95 -21.42
N ARG A 59 8.48 -35.18 -21.03
CA ARG A 59 9.76 -35.68 -20.51
C ARG A 59 9.73 -36.05 -19.02
N GLY A 60 8.58 -35.99 -18.37
CA GLY A 60 8.40 -36.30 -16.96
C GLY A 60 8.87 -35.20 -15.99
N VAL A 61 9.09 -33.98 -16.48
CA VAL A 61 9.49 -32.84 -15.64
C VAL A 61 8.26 -32.19 -15.00
N ARG A 62 8.28 -32.01 -13.68
CA ARG A 62 7.26 -31.24 -12.97
C ARG A 62 7.40 -29.75 -13.30
N VAL A 63 6.37 -29.18 -13.93
CA VAL A 63 6.36 -27.79 -14.39
C VAL A 63 5.79 -26.77 -13.39
N THR A 64 5.23 -27.21 -12.27
CA THR A 64 4.72 -26.27 -11.26
C THR A 64 5.87 -25.38 -10.72
N PRO A 65 5.64 -24.09 -10.48
CA PRO A 65 6.60 -23.17 -9.88
C PRO A 65 7.28 -23.77 -8.66
N ARG A 66 8.61 -23.56 -8.53
CA ARG A 66 9.32 -23.92 -7.31
C ARG A 66 9.05 -22.88 -6.23
N TRP A 67 9.02 -21.61 -6.63
CA TRP A 67 8.68 -20.49 -5.76
C TRP A 67 7.52 -19.69 -6.35
N PRO A 68 6.68 -19.06 -5.51
CA PRO A 68 5.59 -18.21 -6.00
C PRO A 68 6.07 -17.10 -6.96
N SER A 69 7.29 -16.60 -6.77
CA SER A 69 7.90 -15.59 -7.64
C SER A 69 8.17 -16.06 -9.06
N ASP A 70 8.32 -17.36 -9.30
CA ASP A 70 8.60 -17.90 -10.63
C ASP A 70 7.41 -17.68 -11.58
N ALA A 71 6.19 -17.67 -11.03
CA ALA A 71 4.96 -17.38 -11.75
C ALA A 71 4.70 -15.88 -11.93
N LYS A 72 5.51 -14.99 -11.33
CA LYS A 72 5.29 -13.55 -11.41
C LYS A 72 5.56 -13.06 -12.83
N GLY A 73 4.53 -12.47 -13.44
CA GLY A 73 4.57 -11.97 -14.82
C GLY A 73 4.10 -12.99 -15.87
N ALA A 74 3.76 -14.21 -15.47
CA ALA A 74 3.07 -15.14 -16.34
C ALA A 74 1.66 -14.62 -16.68
N SER A 75 1.18 -14.96 -17.88
CA SER A 75 -0.17 -14.66 -18.35
C SER A 75 -1.20 -15.50 -17.59
N LYS A 76 -2.47 -15.10 -17.66
CA LYS A 76 -3.55 -15.86 -16.99
C LYS A 76 -3.66 -17.28 -17.54
N GLU A 77 -3.47 -17.45 -18.83
CA GLU A 77 -3.49 -18.75 -19.51
C GLU A 77 -2.40 -19.67 -18.95
N THR A 78 -1.18 -19.15 -18.79
CA THR A 78 -0.08 -19.90 -18.14
C THR A 78 -0.41 -20.21 -16.69
N LEU A 79 -0.94 -19.26 -15.92
CA LEU A 79 -1.30 -19.50 -14.51
C LEU A 79 -2.40 -20.56 -14.36
N GLU A 80 -3.43 -20.54 -15.22
CA GLU A 80 -4.49 -21.55 -15.27
C GLU A 80 -3.93 -22.92 -15.62
N PHE A 81 -3.02 -22.99 -16.59
CA PHE A 81 -2.30 -24.22 -16.91
C PHE A 81 -1.51 -24.75 -15.71
N LEU A 82 -0.78 -23.89 -14.99
CA LEU A 82 -0.03 -24.30 -13.80
C LEU A 82 -0.94 -24.84 -12.70
N LEU A 83 -2.10 -24.22 -12.46
CA LEU A 83 -3.12 -24.71 -11.53
C LEU A 83 -3.63 -26.10 -11.95
N ALA A 84 -3.89 -26.31 -13.24
CA ALA A 84 -4.31 -27.61 -13.78
C ALA A 84 -3.22 -28.70 -13.60
N GLN A 85 -1.94 -28.30 -13.58
CA GLN A 85 -0.81 -29.18 -13.26
C GLN A 85 -0.57 -29.36 -11.75
N GLY A 86 -1.53 -28.93 -10.89
CA GLY A 86 -1.46 -29.11 -9.45
C GLY A 86 -0.57 -28.10 -8.73
N TRP A 87 -0.36 -26.92 -9.30
CA TRP A 87 0.28 -25.82 -8.59
C TRP A 87 -0.61 -25.33 -7.44
N ASP A 88 -0.06 -25.29 -6.22
CA ASP A 88 -0.72 -24.69 -5.07
C ASP A 88 -0.46 -23.18 -5.04
N ILE A 89 -1.49 -22.39 -5.32
CA ILE A 89 -1.45 -20.92 -5.32
C ILE A 89 -1.14 -20.33 -3.93
N ASN A 90 -1.38 -21.10 -2.86
CA ASN A 90 -1.10 -20.71 -1.48
C ASN A 90 0.28 -21.15 -0.99
N ALA A 91 1.03 -21.89 -1.81
CA ALA A 91 2.36 -22.37 -1.44
C ALA A 91 3.28 -21.19 -1.09
N GLN A 92 4.12 -21.42 -0.08
CA GLN A 92 5.17 -20.50 0.34
C GLN A 92 6.52 -21.14 0.04
N GLY A 93 7.49 -20.35 -0.39
CA GLY A 93 8.86 -20.82 -0.54
C GLY A 93 9.58 -20.93 0.81
N ASP A 94 10.57 -21.82 0.87
CA ASP A 94 11.30 -22.15 2.10
C ASP A 94 12.34 -21.07 2.53
N SER A 95 12.55 -20.04 1.71
CA SER A 95 13.63 -19.05 1.90
C SER A 95 13.10 -17.62 2.02
N GLY A 96 13.84 -16.78 2.76
CA GLY A 96 13.48 -15.42 3.22
C GLY A 96 12.48 -14.66 2.34
N ASN A 97 12.87 -14.29 1.12
CA ASN A 97 12.07 -13.44 0.22
C ASN A 97 10.89 -14.15 -0.47
N HIS A 98 10.78 -15.48 -0.33
CA HIS A 98 9.78 -16.31 -1.01
C HIS A 98 8.71 -16.84 -0.05
N LYS A 99 8.74 -16.43 1.23
CA LYS A 99 7.78 -16.86 2.26
C LYS A 99 6.34 -16.42 2.01
N GLN A 100 6.12 -15.53 1.04
CA GLN A 100 4.81 -15.00 0.73
C GLN A 100 4.15 -15.79 -0.41
N PRO A 101 2.85 -16.14 -0.29
CA PRO A 101 2.09 -16.73 -1.39
C PRO A 101 2.03 -15.83 -2.63
N PHE A 102 1.68 -16.41 -3.78
CA PHE A 102 1.67 -15.70 -5.07
C PHE A 102 0.88 -14.38 -5.03
N MET A 103 -0.29 -14.38 -4.38
CA MET A 103 -1.16 -13.20 -4.27
C MET A 103 -0.48 -11.97 -3.65
N TRP A 104 0.52 -12.14 -2.77
CA TRP A 104 1.27 -11.02 -2.17
C TRP A 104 2.16 -10.32 -3.19
N LEU A 105 2.72 -11.07 -4.15
CA LEU A 105 3.64 -10.56 -5.18
C LEU A 105 2.93 -9.71 -6.22
N VAL A 106 1.60 -9.83 -6.27
CA VAL A 106 0.69 -9.19 -7.23
C VAL A 106 -0.37 -8.36 -6.52
N ALA A 107 -0.23 -8.10 -5.22
CA ALA A 107 -1.22 -7.40 -4.39
C ALA A 107 -1.56 -5.98 -4.86
N THR A 108 -0.74 -5.40 -5.74
CA THR A 108 -0.99 -4.08 -6.35
C THR A 108 -1.82 -4.15 -7.62
N ASP A 109 -2.02 -5.33 -8.21
CA ASP A 109 -2.85 -5.55 -9.40
C ASP A 109 -4.22 -6.08 -8.96
N TYR A 110 -5.24 -5.22 -9.04
CA TYR A 110 -6.62 -5.57 -8.66
C TYR A 110 -7.15 -6.79 -9.43
N ASN A 111 -6.90 -6.86 -10.74
CA ASN A 111 -7.46 -7.91 -11.58
C ASN A 111 -6.81 -9.25 -11.27
N LEU A 112 -5.50 -9.25 -11.00
CA LEU A 112 -4.78 -10.47 -10.67
C LEU A 112 -5.06 -10.93 -9.24
N VAL A 113 -5.22 -10.01 -8.27
CA VAL A 113 -5.71 -10.34 -6.92
C VAL A 113 -7.10 -10.97 -6.98
N LYS A 114 -8.02 -10.38 -7.75
CA LYS A 114 -9.36 -10.92 -7.94
C LYS A 114 -9.30 -12.34 -8.51
N TRP A 115 -8.51 -12.55 -9.56
CA TRP A 115 -8.29 -13.87 -10.16
C TRP A 115 -7.72 -14.87 -9.15
N CYS A 116 -6.74 -14.47 -8.33
CA CYS A 116 -6.17 -15.34 -7.29
C CYS A 116 -7.25 -15.81 -6.30
N LEU A 117 -8.11 -14.89 -5.84
CA LEU A 117 -9.19 -15.20 -4.91
C LEU A 117 -10.26 -16.11 -5.53
N GLU A 118 -10.58 -15.91 -6.81
CA GLU A 118 -11.49 -16.78 -7.57
C GLU A 118 -10.94 -18.22 -7.71
N HIS A 119 -9.61 -18.37 -7.67
CA HIS A 119 -8.90 -19.65 -7.78
C HIS A 119 -8.40 -20.20 -6.43
N GLY A 120 -9.00 -19.78 -5.32
CA GLY A 120 -8.76 -20.39 -4.01
C GLY A 120 -7.56 -19.83 -3.23
N ALA A 121 -6.99 -18.70 -3.64
CA ALA A 121 -6.01 -18.01 -2.81
C ALA A 121 -6.64 -17.52 -1.50
N SER A 122 -5.94 -17.75 -0.39
CA SER A 122 -6.39 -17.35 0.94
C SER A 122 -5.94 -15.93 1.28
N ALA A 123 -6.90 -15.07 1.61
CA ALA A 123 -6.63 -13.73 2.12
C ALA A 123 -6.23 -13.70 3.61
N ARG A 124 -6.27 -14.86 4.31
CA ARG A 124 -6.09 -14.92 5.77
C ARG A 124 -4.63 -14.95 6.23
N CYS A 125 -3.67 -15.15 5.33
CA CYS A 125 -2.26 -15.07 5.70
C CYS A 125 -1.90 -13.62 6.06
N GLN A 126 -0.89 -13.43 6.92
CA GLN A 126 -0.67 -12.16 7.60
C GLN A 126 -0.24 -11.01 6.65
N GLN A 127 -0.71 -9.80 6.97
CA GLN A 127 -0.18 -8.50 6.52
C GLN A 127 -0.28 -8.15 5.03
N ILE A 128 -1.11 -8.84 4.23
CA ILE A 128 -1.34 -8.41 2.82
C ILE A 128 -1.90 -6.99 2.72
N LEU A 129 -2.75 -6.59 3.68
CA LEU A 129 -3.32 -5.23 3.70
C LEU A 129 -2.27 -4.16 3.95
N GLU A 130 -1.13 -4.48 4.58
CA GLU A 130 -0.01 -3.54 4.72
C GLU A 130 0.65 -3.29 3.35
N ILE A 131 0.84 -4.33 2.53
CA ILE A 131 1.36 -4.20 1.16
C ILE A 131 0.43 -3.34 0.30
N VAL A 132 -0.88 -3.58 0.41
CA VAL A 132 -1.89 -2.84 -0.36
C VAL A 132 -2.01 -1.41 0.13
N ALA A 133 -1.95 -1.15 1.43
CA ALA A 133 -1.93 0.21 1.98
C ALA A 133 -0.71 1.00 1.47
N ALA A 134 0.46 0.37 1.40
CA ALA A 134 1.65 1.02 0.87
C ALA A 134 1.51 1.33 -0.63
N ARG A 135 1.16 0.33 -1.45
CA ARG A 135 1.38 0.39 -2.91
C ARG A 135 0.16 0.09 -3.78
N GLY A 136 -0.88 -0.49 -3.21
CA GLY A 136 -2.09 -0.90 -3.92
C GLY A 136 -3.16 0.19 -3.99
N SER A 137 -4.34 -0.19 -4.48
CA SER A 137 -5.52 0.68 -4.58
C SER A 137 -6.48 0.43 -3.41
N ILE A 138 -7.35 1.42 -3.14
CA ILE A 138 -8.44 1.28 -2.16
C ILE A 138 -9.37 0.11 -2.56
N ALA A 139 -9.65 -0.04 -3.85
CA ALA A 139 -10.49 -1.14 -4.35
C ALA A 139 -9.90 -2.52 -4.02
N THR A 140 -8.58 -2.71 -4.17
CA THR A 140 -7.93 -3.96 -3.78
C THR A 140 -7.96 -4.16 -2.26
N PHE A 141 -7.80 -3.07 -1.49
CA PHE A 141 -7.86 -3.10 -0.03
C PHE A 141 -9.24 -3.55 0.47
N ASP A 142 -10.31 -2.95 -0.07
CA ASP A 142 -11.70 -3.31 0.21
C ASP A 142 -12.01 -4.76 -0.18
N LEU A 143 -11.57 -5.18 -1.37
CA LEU A 143 -11.75 -6.55 -1.85
C LEU A 143 -11.15 -7.55 -0.86
N LEU A 144 -9.89 -7.36 -0.45
CA LEU A 144 -9.22 -8.27 0.48
C LEU A 144 -9.88 -8.25 1.87
N ARG A 145 -10.28 -7.07 2.39
CA ARG A 145 -11.04 -6.98 3.64
C ARG A 145 -12.37 -7.73 3.57
N SER A 146 -13.09 -7.61 2.46
CA SER A 146 -14.36 -8.33 2.24
C SER A 146 -14.18 -9.86 2.23
N LYS A 147 -12.96 -10.34 1.91
CA LYS A 147 -12.57 -11.76 1.96
C LYS A 147 -11.92 -12.18 3.29
N GLY A 148 -11.97 -11.32 4.30
CA GLY A 148 -11.49 -11.61 5.65
C GLY A 148 -9.99 -11.44 5.85
N ALA A 149 -9.31 -10.64 5.01
CA ALA A 149 -7.92 -10.28 5.26
C ALA A 149 -7.80 -9.51 6.59
N PRO A 150 -6.86 -9.90 7.48
CA PRO A 150 -6.65 -9.21 8.75
C PRO A 150 -6.01 -7.84 8.50
N LEU A 151 -6.50 -6.83 9.21
CA LEU A 151 -6.02 -5.44 9.06
C LEU A 151 -4.52 -5.30 9.35
N GLY A 152 -3.95 -6.14 10.23
CA GLY A 152 -2.55 -6.01 10.63
C GLY A 152 -2.34 -4.84 11.60
N TRP A 153 -1.09 -4.47 11.84
CA TRP A 153 -0.72 -3.39 12.78
C TRP A 153 -0.26 -2.13 12.05
N ARG A 154 0.28 -2.30 10.84
CA ARG A 154 0.98 -1.22 10.13
C ARG A 154 0.33 -0.66 8.87
N PRO A 155 -0.95 -0.91 8.48
CA PRO A 155 -1.48 -0.31 7.24
C PRO A 155 -1.35 1.21 7.18
N LEU A 156 -1.72 1.92 8.26
CA LEU A 156 -1.62 3.38 8.29
C LEU A 156 -0.16 3.85 8.26
N HIS A 157 0.71 3.19 9.03
CA HIS A 157 2.14 3.48 9.08
C HIS A 157 2.79 3.40 7.70
N VAL A 158 2.60 2.29 6.98
CA VAL A 158 3.22 2.09 5.66
C VAL A 158 2.57 2.95 4.57
N ALA A 159 1.29 3.31 4.71
CA ALA A 159 0.64 4.27 3.82
C ALA A 159 1.21 5.68 3.99
N VAL A 160 1.39 6.13 5.25
CA VAL A 160 2.00 7.42 5.59
C VAL A 160 3.45 7.46 5.09
N GLU A 161 4.26 6.45 5.43
CA GLU A 161 5.65 6.34 4.96
C GLU A 161 5.72 6.42 3.44
N THR A 162 4.88 5.65 2.74
CA THR A 162 4.92 5.62 1.28
C THR A 162 4.49 6.95 0.64
N ALA A 163 3.58 7.69 1.27
CA ALA A 163 3.17 9.02 0.80
C ALA A 163 4.34 10.03 0.83
N THR A 164 5.37 9.80 1.64
CA THR A 164 6.57 10.66 1.68
C THR A 164 7.51 10.47 0.47
N PHE A 165 7.49 9.30 -0.19
CA PHE A 165 8.40 9.01 -1.32
C PHE A 165 8.01 9.70 -2.63
N PHE A 166 6.78 10.19 -2.75
CA PHE A 166 6.27 10.84 -3.95
C PHE A 166 5.93 12.30 -3.64
N PRO A 167 6.91 13.22 -3.62
CA PRO A 167 6.63 14.64 -3.40
C PRO A 167 5.90 15.23 -4.62
N PRO A 168 5.03 16.24 -4.43
CA PRO A 168 4.45 16.97 -5.54
C PRO A 168 5.54 17.71 -6.32
N GLY A 169 5.49 17.68 -7.66
CA GLY A 169 6.47 18.43 -8.48
C GLY A 169 6.67 17.98 -9.93
N ASP A 170 6.35 16.74 -10.27
CA ASP A 170 6.21 16.30 -11.66
C ASP A 170 4.91 15.51 -11.86
N LYS A 171 4.39 15.50 -13.08
CA LYS A 171 3.06 14.94 -13.39
C LYS A 171 2.92 13.46 -13.01
N TYR A 172 4.00 12.68 -13.02
CA TYR A 172 3.95 11.26 -12.64
C TYR A 172 3.90 11.10 -11.12
N ASN A 173 4.73 11.84 -10.41
CA ASN A 173 4.76 11.87 -8.95
C ASN A 173 3.48 12.48 -8.37
N ASP A 174 2.86 13.45 -9.03
CA ASP A 174 1.59 14.05 -8.58
C ASP A 174 0.45 13.03 -8.54
N VAL A 175 0.32 12.18 -9.57
CA VAL A 175 -0.69 11.12 -9.60
C VAL A 175 -0.43 10.11 -8.49
N LYS A 176 0.82 9.67 -8.34
CA LYS A 176 1.21 8.71 -7.29
C LYS A 176 1.01 9.30 -5.90
N HIS A 177 1.36 10.56 -5.69
CA HIS A 177 1.15 11.29 -4.45
C HIS A 177 -0.33 11.37 -4.11
N ALA A 178 -1.17 11.78 -5.06
CA ALA A 178 -2.62 11.85 -4.88
C ALA A 178 -3.22 10.47 -4.52
N GLU A 179 -2.79 9.40 -5.19
CA GLU A 179 -3.19 8.03 -4.84
C GLU A 179 -2.77 7.63 -3.42
N ARG A 180 -1.55 7.98 -3.00
CA ARG A 180 -1.06 7.67 -1.65
C ARG A 180 -1.80 8.47 -0.58
N MET A 181 -2.02 9.77 -0.81
CA MET A 181 -2.82 10.62 0.07
C MET A 181 -4.27 10.12 0.18
N ALA A 182 -4.87 9.70 -0.93
CA ALA A 182 -6.21 9.12 -0.93
C ALA A 182 -6.29 7.85 -0.06
N MET A 183 -5.27 7.00 -0.09
CA MET A 183 -5.19 5.83 0.79
C MET A 183 -5.09 6.25 2.27
N VAL A 184 -4.27 7.24 2.62
CA VAL A 184 -4.15 7.74 4.01
C VAL A 184 -5.51 8.28 4.50
N HIS A 185 -6.17 9.12 3.69
CA HIS A 185 -7.53 9.58 3.97
C HIS A 185 -8.50 8.43 4.18
N TYR A 186 -8.52 7.46 3.27
CA TYR A 186 -9.42 6.32 3.37
C TYR A 186 -9.19 5.51 4.66
N LEU A 187 -7.93 5.28 5.04
CA LEU A 187 -7.58 4.54 6.26
C LEU A 187 -8.00 5.28 7.55
N LEU A 188 -7.89 6.61 7.58
CA LEU A 188 -8.31 7.42 8.72
C LEU A 188 -9.84 7.61 8.78
N ASP A 189 -10.45 7.93 7.63
CA ASP A 189 -11.79 8.52 7.56
C ASP A 189 -12.87 7.45 7.35
N VAL A 190 -12.52 6.39 6.62
CA VAL A 190 -13.46 5.32 6.25
C VAL A 190 -13.19 4.06 7.06
N VAL A 191 -11.93 3.65 7.19
CA VAL A 191 -11.56 2.48 8.00
C VAL A 191 -11.57 2.80 9.49
N GLY A 192 -11.27 4.06 9.86
CA GLY A 192 -11.26 4.50 11.26
C GLY A 192 -10.04 4.00 12.03
N LEU A 193 -8.88 3.88 11.37
CA LEU A 193 -7.64 3.52 12.06
C LEU A 193 -7.22 4.63 13.03
N ASP A 194 -6.81 4.23 14.23
CA ASP A 194 -6.27 5.14 15.23
C ASP A 194 -4.95 5.75 14.73
N VAL A 195 -4.94 7.08 14.61
CA VAL A 195 -3.80 7.87 14.15
C VAL A 195 -2.61 7.81 15.11
N ASN A 196 -2.81 7.35 16.35
CA ASN A 196 -1.77 7.20 17.37
C ASN A 196 -1.48 5.72 17.70
N ALA A 197 -2.03 4.77 16.95
CA ALA A 197 -1.74 3.36 17.17
C ALA A 197 -0.23 3.09 17.00
N PRO A 198 0.39 2.25 17.83
CA PRO A 198 1.79 1.87 17.65
C PRO A 198 1.94 0.89 16.49
N ASP A 199 3.10 0.94 15.82
CA ASP A 199 3.48 0.06 14.70
C ASP A 199 3.72 -1.42 15.10
N GLN A 200 3.78 -1.70 16.41
CA GLN A 200 3.86 -3.04 16.97
C GLN A 200 3.17 -3.09 18.36
N PRO A 201 2.80 -4.28 18.86
CA PRO A 201 2.22 -4.41 20.19
C PRO A 201 3.14 -3.81 21.27
N VAL A 202 2.55 -3.11 22.24
CA VAL A 202 3.28 -2.46 23.33
C VAL A 202 4.16 -3.46 24.07
N GLY A 203 5.42 -3.11 24.28
CA GLY A 203 6.41 -3.95 24.97
C GLY A 203 7.09 -5.00 24.09
N THR A 204 6.76 -5.05 22.79
CA THR A 204 7.45 -5.92 21.83
C THR A 204 8.51 -5.14 21.05
N LYS A 205 9.60 -5.83 20.68
CA LYS A 205 10.63 -5.35 19.74
C LYS A 205 10.77 -6.37 18.60
N LEU A 206 9.63 -6.73 18.01
CA LEU A 206 9.57 -7.79 17.01
C LEU A 206 10.07 -7.32 15.64
N LEU A 207 9.96 -6.02 15.35
CA LEU A 207 10.34 -5.45 14.06
C LEU A 207 11.65 -4.66 14.17
N PRO A 208 12.61 -4.83 13.25
CA PRO A 208 13.87 -4.08 13.28
C PRO A 208 13.74 -2.61 12.86
N MET A 209 12.62 -2.22 12.22
CA MET A 209 12.34 -0.87 11.74
C MET A 209 10.97 -0.41 12.28
N HIS A 210 10.98 0.13 13.49
CA HIS A 210 9.80 0.69 14.16
C HIS A 210 10.07 2.16 14.49
N SER A 211 9.18 3.06 14.05
CA SER A 211 9.27 4.50 14.32
C SER A 211 8.24 4.95 15.34
N GLY A 212 7.33 4.08 15.77
CA GLY A 212 6.30 4.38 16.77
C GLY A 212 4.94 4.55 16.12
N THR A 213 4.39 5.77 16.17
CA THR A 213 3.08 6.10 15.58
C THR A 213 3.24 6.49 14.10
N PRO A 214 2.15 6.55 13.32
CA PRO A 214 2.19 6.91 11.90
C PRO A 214 2.92 8.23 11.62
N ILE A 215 2.75 9.27 12.44
CA ILE A 215 3.38 10.58 12.22
C ILE A 215 4.92 10.52 12.34
N CYS A 216 5.46 9.58 13.11
CA CYS A 216 6.92 9.37 13.22
C CYS A 216 7.57 8.88 11.92
N TYR A 217 6.79 8.29 11.01
CA TYR A 217 7.28 7.89 9.68
C TYR A 217 7.46 9.08 8.73
N ILE A 218 6.95 10.27 9.06
CA ILE A 218 7.20 11.50 8.30
C ILE A 218 8.55 12.12 8.69
N SER A 219 8.89 12.10 9.99
CA SER A 219 10.14 12.70 10.49
C SER A 219 11.41 11.99 10.02
N ASP A 220 11.29 10.75 9.57
CA ASP A 220 12.40 9.95 9.01
C ASP A 220 12.47 10.01 7.47
N ALA A 221 11.58 10.78 6.83
CA ALA A 221 11.56 10.93 5.38
C ALA A 221 12.78 11.70 4.85
N MET A 222 13.18 11.41 3.62
CA MET A 222 14.35 12.01 2.96
C MET A 222 14.20 13.54 2.78
N ASP A 223 15.30 14.25 3.04
CA ASP A 223 15.43 15.71 2.98
C ASP A 223 14.94 16.34 1.66
N GLY A 224 14.44 17.58 1.74
CA GLY A 224 14.09 18.43 0.59
C GLY A 224 12.69 18.27 0.01
N ARG A 225 11.79 17.51 0.65
CA ARG A 225 10.43 17.23 0.13
C ARG A 225 9.34 17.93 0.95
N ASP A 226 8.32 18.46 0.28
CA ASP A 226 7.14 19.04 0.93
C ASP A 226 6.21 17.91 1.43
N HIS A 227 6.10 17.79 2.75
CA HIS A 227 5.20 16.85 3.42
C HIS A 227 4.12 17.56 4.25
N ARG A 228 3.99 18.88 4.11
CA ARG A 228 3.12 19.70 4.95
C ARG A 228 1.68 19.23 4.92
N GLY A 229 1.16 18.92 3.74
CA GLY A 229 -0.21 18.44 3.57
C GLY A 229 -0.48 17.13 4.34
N LEU A 230 0.46 16.19 4.28
CA LEU A 230 0.37 14.92 5.01
C LEU A 230 0.51 15.13 6.53
N THR A 231 1.48 15.95 6.96
CA THR A 231 1.66 16.31 8.37
C THR A 231 0.40 16.93 8.96
N TRP A 232 -0.16 17.93 8.26
CA TRP A 232 -1.37 18.64 8.71
C TRP A 232 -2.58 17.72 8.73
N LEU A 233 -2.73 16.82 7.76
CA LEU A 233 -3.79 15.81 7.76
C LEU A 233 -3.75 14.97 9.04
N LEU A 234 -2.58 14.43 9.42
CA LEU A 234 -2.46 13.60 10.62
C LEU A 234 -2.75 14.42 11.89
N LEU A 235 -2.22 15.63 11.99
CA LEU A 235 -2.47 16.52 13.14
C LEU A 235 -3.94 16.91 13.27
N ASP A 236 -4.63 17.18 12.15
CA ASP A 236 -6.07 17.47 12.14
C ASP A 236 -6.90 16.28 12.63
N ARG A 237 -6.38 15.05 12.52
CA ARG A 237 -7.00 13.83 13.07
C ARG A 237 -6.50 13.46 14.47
N GLY A 238 -5.72 14.33 15.09
CA GLY A 238 -5.30 14.20 16.48
C GLY A 238 -4.01 13.42 16.68
N ALA A 239 -3.16 13.32 15.65
CA ALA A 239 -1.82 12.77 15.83
C ALA A 239 -1.02 13.56 16.87
N ASP A 240 -0.34 12.86 17.77
CA ASP A 240 0.61 13.45 18.71
C ASP A 240 2.01 13.52 18.08
N PRO A 241 2.54 14.73 17.78
CA PRO A 241 3.85 14.86 17.17
C PRO A 241 5.01 14.73 18.17
N THR A 242 4.77 14.53 19.47
CA THR A 242 5.80 14.62 20.52
C THR A 242 6.99 13.69 20.26
N ASP A 243 6.74 12.41 19.99
CA ASP A 243 7.82 11.46 19.71
C ASP A 243 8.49 11.75 18.36
N ALA A 244 7.72 12.11 17.33
CA ALA A 244 8.26 12.49 16.01
C ALA A 244 9.20 13.71 16.10
N LEU A 245 8.84 14.73 16.89
CA LEU A 245 9.67 15.91 17.13
C LEU A 245 10.97 15.58 17.88
N ARG A 246 10.96 14.59 18.77
CA ARG A 246 12.17 14.14 19.48
C ARG A 246 13.19 13.49 18.53
N PHE A 247 12.70 12.78 17.51
CA PHE A 247 13.54 12.04 16.56
C PHE A 247 13.81 12.79 15.26
N ALA A 248 13.08 13.87 14.98
CA ALA A 248 13.32 14.72 13.83
C ALA A 248 14.77 15.23 13.86
N LYS A 249 15.58 14.80 12.88
CA LYS A 249 16.95 15.30 12.75
C LYS A 249 16.90 16.76 12.30
N PRO A 250 17.73 17.65 12.89
CA PRO A 250 17.75 19.08 12.56
C PRO A 250 17.91 19.37 11.07
N ASP A 251 18.59 18.47 10.35
CA ASP A 251 18.98 18.66 8.95
C ASP A 251 18.02 17.99 7.94
N TYR A 252 16.97 17.28 8.37
CA TYR A 252 16.25 16.35 7.47
C TYR A 252 14.75 16.61 7.25
N SER A 253 14.13 17.62 7.85
CA SER A 253 12.75 17.98 7.48
C SER A 253 12.33 19.34 8.02
N ASN A 254 11.50 20.05 7.25
CA ASN A 254 10.71 21.19 7.76
C ASN A 254 9.58 20.73 8.72
N PHE A 255 9.59 19.48 9.20
CA PHE A 255 8.52 18.90 10.00
C PHE A 255 8.24 19.70 11.28
N ALA A 256 9.28 20.12 12.00
CA ALA A 256 9.12 20.93 13.20
C ALA A 256 8.48 22.30 12.88
N GLU A 257 8.83 22.89 11.73
CA GLU A 257 8.24 24.14 11.25
C GLU A 257 6.78 23.95 10.84
N ASP A 258 6.46 22.85 10.16
CA ASP A 258 5.10 22.50 9.75
C ASP A 258 4.18 22.27 10.95
N VAL A 259 4.65 21.56 11.98
CA VAL A 259 3.92 21.37 13.25
C VAL A 259 3.69 22.71 13.95
N LYS A 260 4.71 23.58 13.99
CA LYS A 260 4.58 24.93 14.57
C LYS A 260 3.58 25.78 13.78
N ALA A 261 3.64 25.74 12.46
CA ALA A 261 2.73 26.46 11.58
C ALA A 261 1.29 25.97 11.72
N TRP A 262 1.08 24.66 11.84
CA TRP A 262 -0.23 24.06 12.10
C TRP A 262 -0.81 24.51 13.44
N LYS A 263 -0.02 24.48 14.52
CA LYS A 263 -0.47 24.94 15.86
C LYS A 263 -0.91 26.40 15.83
N ALA A 264 -0.10 27.28 15.24
CA ALA A 264 -0.43 28.70 15.12
C ALA A 264 -1.72 28.92 14.27
N TRP A 265 -1.89 28.13 13.20
CA TRP A 265 -3.12 28.17 12.40
C TRP A 265 -4.35 27.71 13.19
N LYS A 266 -4.26 26.63 13.98
CA LYS A 266 -5.35 26.16 14.85
C LYS A 266 -5.73 27.18 15.91
N GLU A 267 -4.75 27.83 16.54
CA GLU A 267 -4.97 28.89 17.52
C GLU A 267 -5.71 30.08 16.91
N LYS A 268 -5.31 30.51 15.71
CA LYS A 268 -6.00 31.59 14.99
C LYS A 268 -7.45 31.23 14.67
N GLN A 269 -7.70 30.02 14.17
CA GLN A 269 -9.07 29.55 13.88
C GLN A 269 -9.95 29.48 15.13
N ALA A 270 -9.38 29.09 16.28
CA ALA A 270 -10.09 29.08 17.56
C ALA A 270 -10.41 30.51 18.05
N GLY A 271 -9.50 31.46 17.84
CA GLY A 271 -9.70 32.88 18.15
C GLY A 271 -10.79 33.52 17.28
N ASP A 272 -10.72 33.34 15.97
CA ASP A 272 -11.70 33.89 15.01
C ASP A 272 -13.11 33.30 15.25
N GLY A 273 -13.20 32.02 15.60
CA GLY A 273 -14.47 31.36 15.96
C GLY A 273 -15.08 31.86 17.27
N TRP A 274 -14.25 32.28 18.23
CA TRP A 274 -14.70 32.90 19.48
C TRP A 274 -15.20 34.32 19.24
N GLU A 275 -14.50 35.13 18.43
CA GLU A 275 -14.94 36.48 18.07
C GLU A 275 -16.24 36.49 17.25
N ALA A 276 -16.42 35.54 16.34
CA ALA A 276 -17.66 35.38 15.58
C ALA A 276 -18.86 35.02 16.48
N LYS A 277 -18.67 34.16 17.48
CA LYS A 277 -19.71 33.82 18.48
C LYS A 277 -20.04 35.03 19.37
N GLN A 278 -19.04 35.75 19.88
CA GLN A 278 -19.30 36.97 20.66
C GLN A 278 -19.97 38.07 19.82
N GLY A 279 -19.61 38.20 18.54
CA GLY A 279 -20.26 39.12 17.61
C GLY A 279 -21.72 38.78 17.33
N GLY A 280 -22.06 37.48 17.26
CA GLY A 280 -23.43 36.96 17.15
C GLY A 280 -24.25 37.26 18.40
N ASP A 281 -23.77 36.86 19.57
CA ASP A 281 -24.45 37.06 20.86
C ASP A 281 -24.69 38.54 21.16
N ARG A 282 -23.74 39.42 20.80
CA ARG A 282 -23.85 40.87 20.99
C ARG A 282 -24.87 41.51 20.04
N ARG A 283 -25.09 40.95 18.85
CA ARG A 283 -26.14 41.38 17.92
C ARG A 283 -27.53 40.92 18.39
N GLU A 284 -27.65 39.67 18.85
CA GLU A 284 -28.90 39.17 19.44
C GLU A 284 -29.31 39.94 20.69
N ALA A 285 -28.36 40.24 21.59
CA ALA A 285 -28.63 41.04 22.79
C ALA A 285 -29.12 42.47 22.44
N LYS A 286 -28.61 43.05 21.35
CA LYS A 286 -29.02 44.37 20.87
C LYS A 286 -30.43 44.35 20.26
N GLU A 287 -30.76 43.34 19.46
CA GLU A 287 -32.11 43.17 18.89
C GLU A 287 -33.17 42.90 19.97
N VAL A 288 -32.86 42.11 21.00
CA VAL A 288 -33.75 41.88 22.13
C VAL A 288 -33.96 43.16 22.95
N GLY A 289 -32.91 43.97 23.11
CA GLY A 289 -32.98 45.28 23.74
C GLY A 289 -33.89 46.27 23.00
N ASP A 290 -33.75 46.35 21.68
CA ASP A 290 -34.55 47.25 20.83
C ASP A 290 -36.02 46.81 20.74
N ARG A 291 -36.32 45.49 20.70
CA ARG A 291 -37.70 44.97 20.79
C ARG A 291 -38.38 45.30 22.12
N ARG A 292 -37.64 45.29 23.24
CA ARG A 292 -38.19 45.65 24.56
C ARG A 292 -38.52 47.14 24.66
N LYS A 293 -37.69 48.00 24.06
CA LYS A 293 -37.97 49.45 24.00
C LYS A 293 -39.18 49.78 23.13
N ALA A 294 -39.34 49.11 21.99
CA ALA A 294 -40.50 49.28 21.11
C ALA A 294 -41.84 48.87 21.77
N LYS A 295 -41.82 47.85 22.65
CA LYS A 295 -43.00 47.44 23.42
C LYS A 295 -43.37 48.44 24.53
N GLN A 296 -42.42 49.17 25.12
CA GLN A 296 -42.71 50.18 26.15
C GLN A 296 -43.23 51.50 25.56
N SER A 297 -42.96 51.79 24.29
CA SER A 297 -43.48 52.99 23.61
C SER A 297 -44.89 52.83 23.03
N GLY A 298 -45.45 51.62 23.00
CA GLY A 298 -46.76 51.33 22.40
C GLY A 298 -47.98 51.49 23.32
N ASP A 299 -47.79 51.74 24.62
CA ASP A 299 -48.87 51.67 25.63
C ASP A 299 -49.35 53.06 26.09
N LYS A 300 -49.49 53.99 25.14
CA LYS A 300 -50.12 55.29 25.36
C LYS A 300 -51.05 55.64 24.22
N SER A 301 -52.21 55.01 24.19
CA SER A 301 -53.49 55.64 23.85
C SER A 301 -54.56 54.56 23.77
N PHE A 302 -55.55 54.61 24.66
CA PHE A 302 -56.98 54.62 24.32
C PHE A 302 -57.78 54.46 25.62
N THR A 303 -58.37 55.56 26.10
CA THR A 303 -59.58 55.53 26.91
C THR A 303 -60.43 56.75 26.57
N TRP A 304 -61.57 56.44 25.94
CA TRP A 304 -62.85 57.15 25.74
C TRP A 304 -62.83 58.63 25.33
#